data_AF-A0A5S9QP88-F1
#
_entry.id   AF-A0A5S9QP88-F1
#
_cell.length_a   1.000
_cell.length_b   1.000
_cell.length_c   1.000
_cell.angle_alpha   90.00
_cell.angle_beta   90.00
_cell.angle_gamma   90.00
#
_symmetry.space_group_name_H-M   'P 1'
#
loop_
_entity.id
_entity.type
_entity.pdbx_description
1 polymer ?
#
loop_
_entity_poly.entity_id
_entity_poly.type
_entity_poly.pdbx_seq_one_letter_code
_entity_poly.pdbx_strand_id
1 'polypeptide(L)' 'MNRGQRRRLPKDVREVADNAHCPDCDSEAEVTEPVTGFYYLQIRHDDTCPWFNTHRKANNQ' A
#
# COMPACT_ATOMS: atom_id res chain seq x y z
N MET A 1 1.71 4.51 7.68
CA MET A 1 0.52 4.82 8.54
C MET A 1 0.68 4.28 9.96
N ASN A 2 0.32 5.06 11.00
CA ASN A 2 0.41 4.62 12.41
C ASN A 2 -0.61 3.51 12.73
N ARG A 3 -0.20 2.52 13.54
CA ARG A 3 -1.05 1.37 13.95
C ARG A 3 -2.42 1.79 14.53
N GLY A 4 -2.46 2.90 15.27
CA GLY A 4 -3.70 3.41 15.87
C GLY A 4 -4.72 3.93 14.86
N GLN A 5 -4.26 4.46 13.71
CA GLN A 5 -5.14 4.93 12.64
C GLN A 5 -5.74 3.76 11.86
N ARG A 6 -4.97 2.69 11.62
CA ARG A 6 -5.46 1.47 10.96
C ARG A 6 -6.59 0.77 11.71
N ARG A 7 -6.58 0.82 13.05
CA ARG A 7 -7.64 0.22 13.88
C ARG A 7 -9.01 0.89 13.72
N ARG A 8 -9.07 2.11 13.19
CA ARG A 8 -10.32 2.87 12.97
C ARG A 8 -10.94 2.60 11.60
N LEU A 9 -10.24 1.90 10.72
CA LEU A 9 -10.77 1.53 9.41
C LEU A 9 -11.88 0.48 9.55
N PRO A 10 -12.86 0.45 8.61
CA PRO A 10 -13.79 -0.66 8.50
C PRO A 10 -13.05 -1.99 8.43
N LYS A 11 -13.68 -3.06 8.95
CA LYS A 11 -13.03 -4.37 9.08
C LYS A 11 -12.45 -4.88 7.76
N ASP A 12 -13.22 -4.78 6.69
CA ASP A 12 -12.83 -5.29 5.36
C ASP A 12 -11.66 -4.48 4.79
N VAL A 13 -11.69 -3.16 4.96
CA VAL A 13 -10.59 -2.26 4.55
C VAL A 13 -9.32 -2.57 5.34
N ARG A 14 -9.46 -2.80 6.66
CA ARG A 14 -8.34 -3.16 7.52
C ARG A 14 -7.72 -4.50 7.12
N GLU A 15 -8.54 -5.49 6.81
CA GLU A 15 -8.05 -6.81 6.38
C GLU A 15 -7.25 -6.72 5.08
N VAL A 16 -7.73 -5.95 4.10
CA VAL A 16 -6.98 -5.70 2.86
C VAL A 16 -5.67 -4.96 3.18
N ALA A 17 -5.72 -3.91 4.00
CA ALA A 17 -4.55 -3.10 4.34
C ALA A 17 -3.48 -3.87 5.14
N ASP A 18 -3.89 -4.78 6.03
CA ASP A 18 -2.97 -5.60 6.83
C ASP A 18 -2.28 -6.68 5.98
N ASN A 19 -2.92 -7.13 4.90
CA ASN A 19 -2.34 -8.08 3.95
C ASN A 19 -1.61 -7.40 2.78
N ALA A 20 -1.79 -6.09 2.59
CA ALA A 20 -1.16 -5.33 1.53
C ALA A 20 0.31 -5.07 1.83
N HIS A 21 1.18 -5.95 1.33
CA HIS A 21 2.63 -5.80 1.37
C HIS A 21 3.24 -6.34 0.08
N CYS A 22 4.38 -5.78 -0.30
CA CYS A 22 5.19 -6.34 -1.37
C CYS A 22 5.88 -7.61 -0.85
N PRO A 23 5.85 -8.73 -1.60
CA PRO A 23 6.57 -9.93 -1.23
C PRO A 23 8.10 -9.80 -1.40
N ASP A 24 8.55 -8.83 -2.20
CA ASP A 24 9.96 -8.71 -2.60
C ASP A 24 10.73 -7.62 -1.83
N CYS A 25 10.05 -6.79 -1.03
CA CYS A 25 10.68 -5.65 -0.34
C CYS A 25 9.96 -5.28 0.96
N ASP A 26 10.59 -4.46 1.81
CA ASP A 26 9.97 -3.97 3.06
C ASP A 26 9.08 -2.75 2.77
N SER A 27 8.01 -2.99 2.00
CA SER A 27 7.13 -1.93 1.52
C SER A 27 6.26 -1.33 2.63
N GLU A 28 5.99 -0.03 2.53
CA GLU A 28 5.02 0.62 3.39
C GLU A 28 3.63 0.70 2.75
N ALA A 29 2.60 0.26 3.47
CA ALA A 29 1.21 0.46 3.07
C ALA A 29 0.60 1.70 3.77
N GLU A 30 -0.08 2.52 2.98
CA GLU A 30 -0.84 3.68 3.44
C GLU A 30 -2.27 3.61 2.90
N VAL A 31 -3.25 3.80 3.80
CA VAL A 31 -4.66 3.90 3.43
C VAL A 31 -5.12 5.33 3.61
N THR A 32 -5.77 5.90 2.59
CA THR A 32 -6.40 7.22 2.64
C THR A 32 -7.86 7.11 2.25
N GLU A 33 -8.70 8.01 2.75
CA GLU A 33 -10.13 8.09 2.42
C GLU A 33 -10.42 9.48 1.84
N PRO A 34 -10.12 9.72 0.55
CA PRO A 34 -10.32 11.05 -0.04
C PRO A 34 -11.80 11.43 -0.15
N VAL A 35 -12.69 10.44 -0.23
CA VAL A 35 -14.15 10.60 -0.19
C VAL A 35 -14.70 9.59 0.79
N THR A 36 -15.66 9.99 1.62
CA THR A 36 -16.27 9.10 2.62
C THR A 36 -16.78 7.81 1.98
N GLY A 37 -16.35 6.66 2.51
CA GLY A 37 -16.66 5.33 2.01
C GLY A 37 -15.78 4.86 0.83
N PHE A 38 -14.88 5.70 0.33
CA PHE A 38 -13.92 5.35 -0.72
C PHE A 38 -12.50 5.37 -0.20
N TYR A 39 -11.88 4.19 -0.15
CA TYR A 39 -10.54 4.00 0.40
C TYR A 39 -9.53 3.76 -0.72
N TYR A 40 -8.47 4.54 -0.73
CA TYR A 40 -7.28 4.28 -1.53
C TYR A 40 -6.23 3.57 -0.67
N LEU A 41 -5.66 2.51 -1.23
CA LEU A 41 -4.51 1.83 -0.69
C LEU A 41 -3.30 2.13 -1.58
N GLN A 42 -2.27 2.73 -1.01
CA GLN A 42 -1.00 2.96 -1.67
C GLN A 42 0.07 2.07 -1.03
N ILE A 43 0.76 1.27 -1.85
CA ILE A 43 1.94 0.51 -1.45
C ILE A 43 3.16 1.27 -1.96
N ARG A 44 4.02 1.70 -1.04
CA ARG A 44 5.29 2.38 -1.34
C ARG A 44 6.41 1.37 -1.25
N HIS A 45 7.03 1.10 -2.38
CA HIS A 45 8.18 0.22 -2.48
C HIS A 45 9.47 0.99 -2.17
N ASP A 46 10.44 0.27 -1.62
CA ASP A 46 11.82 0.77 -1.59
C ASP A 46 12.46 0.74 -2.99
N ASP A 47 13.60 1.42 -3.13
CA ASP A 47 14.38 1.50 -4.36
C ASP A 47 15.11 0.19 -4.70
N THR A 48 15.21 -0.72 -3.73
CA THR A 48 15.81 -2.05 -3.91
C THR A 48 14.83 -3.09 -4.46
N CYS A 49 13.53 -2.79 -4.46
CA CYS A 49 12.48 -3.72 -4.84
C CYS A 49 12.63 -4.22 -6.30
N PRO A 50 12.85 -5.53 -6.52
CA PRO A 50 13.02 -6.13 -7.85
C PRO A 50 11.80 -5.91 -8.76
N TRP A 51 10.60 -6.11 -8.22
CA TRP A 51 9.35 -5.92 -8.96
C TRP A 51 9.18 -4.45 -9.36
N PHE A 52 9.36 -3.52 -8.41
CA PHE A 52 9.18 -2.09 -8.67
C PHE A 52 10.18 -1.56 -9.71
N ASN A 53 11.44 -2.00 -9.63
CA ASN A 53 12.46 -1.66 -10.63
C ASN A 53 12.10 -2.16 -12.03
N THR A 54 11.51 -3.35 -12.14
CA THR A 54 11.03 -3.89 -13.41
C THR A 54 9.83 -3.10 -13.92
N HIS A 55 8.87 -2.80 -13.05
CA HIS A 55 7.67 -2.04 -13.39
C HIS A 55 7.97 -0.60 -13.83
N ARG A 56 8.91 0.09 -13.15
CA ARG A 56 9.40 1.41 -13.57
C ARG A 56 10.01 1.40 -14.96
N LYS A 57 10.84 0.40 -15.28
CA LYS A 57 11.47 0.28 -16.61
C LYS A 57 10.45 0.02 -17.72
N ALA A 58 9.35 -0.65 -17.40
CA ALA A 58 8.28 -0.95 -18.36
C ALA A 58 7.38 0.26 -18.65
N ASN A 59 7.11 1.12 -17.66
CA ASN A 59 6.24 2.30 -17.83
C ASN A 59 6.98 3.58 -18.28
N ASN A 60 8.31 3.57 -18.30
CA ASN A 60 9.14 4.67 -18.82
C ASN A 60 9.53 4.47 -20.30
N GLN A 61 8.86 3.58 -21.03
CA GLN A 61 8.97 3.38 -22.47
C GLN A 61 7.69 3.85 -23.17
#